data_AF-A0A1A2N3E8-F1
#
_entry.id   AF-A0A1A2N3E8-F1
#
_cell.length_a   1.000
_cell.length_b   1.000
_cell.length_c   1.000
_cell.angle_alpha   90.00
_cell.angle_beta   90.00
_cell.angle_gamma   90.00
#
_symmetry.space_group_name_H-M   'P 1'
#
loop_
_entity.id
_entity.type
_entity.pdbx_description
1 polymer ?
#
loop_
_entity_poly.entity_id
_entity_poly.type
_entity_poly.pdbx_seq_one_letter_code
_entity_poly.pdbx_strand_id
1 'polypeptide(L)'
;MAIDMEAMLAKIKDRQWALADIDWDAPGADTIREEFRPKLKAFMADLCWIENVGARGFAALAKKAPNPTLAEIYRYFHAEEQRHANAEMALMKRWGMLDDGEVPKPNVNIRLAIQWLDAYSDDMPLSVLGTVIPMLEVALDGALLKFLLDTVADPVCHQVFEKINNDESRHIAVDFAVLDMIGHARARKLAIEFVGTVASPGVIVGTLMYIPLLNRVRNEMAGMGMEPERLYNAVKRFKQLGERGERTSRVPAYQLLKRHAAMVVNPAHPYHLLANSMVWLSDRYPKPLLKPVPSWFKELTYRPAA
;
A
#
# COMPACT_ATOMS: atom_id res chain seq x y z
N MET A 1 -20.25 15.32 4.48
CA MET A 1 -21.01 15.01 3.25
C MET A 1 -20.61 13.61 2.84
N ALA A 2 -21.54 12.66 2.84
CA ALA A 2 -21.26 11.31 2.38
C ALA A 2 -20.95 11.34 0.86
N ILE A 3 -19.93 10.59 0.44
CA ILE A 3 -19.62 10.43 -0.98
C ILE A 3 -20.75 9.65 -1.67
N ASP A 4 -21.10 10.06 -2.88
CA ASP A 4 -21.96 9.27 -3.76
C ASP A 4 -21.12 8.15 -4.40
N MET A 5 -21.33 6.91 -3.96
CA MET A 5 -20.58 5.75 -4.43
C MET A 5 -20.90 5.36 -5.87
N GLU A 6 -22.12 5.64 -6.37
CA GLU A 6 -22.46 5.38 -7.78
C GLU A 6 -21.75 6.38 -8.69
N ALA A 7 -21.76 7.67 -8.31
CA ALA A 7 -21.01 8.69 -9.02
C ALA A 7 -19.50 8.43 -8.96
N MET A 8 -18.98 7.94 -7.83
CA MET A 8 -17.57 7.54 -7.71
C MET A 8 -17.25 6.34 -8.61
N LEU A 9 -18.10 5.31 -8.64
CA LEU A 9 -17.92 4.16 -9.55
C LEU A 9 -17.92 4.60 -11.02
N ALA A 10 -18.84 5.47 -11.42
CA ALA A 10 -18.86 6.04 -12.77
C ALA A 10 -17.57 6.82 -13.08
N LYS A 11 -17.07 7.63 -12.13
CA LYS A 11 -15.81 8.36 -12.26
C LYS A 11 -14.61 7.42 -12.39
N ILE A 12 -14.56 6.33 -11.61
CA ILE A 12 -13.51 5.31 -11.72
C ILE A 12 -13.50 4.71 -13.13
N LYS A 13 -14.68 4.30 -13.63
CA LYS A 13 -14.83 3.74 -14.98
C LYS A 13 -14.39 4.70 -16.10
N ASP A 14 -14.75 5.97 -15.99
CA ASP A 14 -14.40 7.03 -16.97
C ASP A 14 -12.90 7.34 -17.03
N ARG A 15 -12.18 7.10 -15.93
CA ARG A 15 -10.77 7.49 -15.76
C ARG A 15 -9.78 6.34 -15.85
N GLN A 16 -10.23 5.18 -16.35
CA GLN A 16 -9.33 4.06 -16.62
C GLN A 16 -8.27 4.44 -17.66
N TRP A 17 -7.10 3.84 -17.54
CA TRP A 17 -5.96 4.03 -18.43
C TRP A 17 -5.24 2.69 -18.60
N ALA A 18 -4.47 2.55 -19.66
CA ALA A 18 -3.68 1.35 -19.94
C ALA A 18 -2.19 1.69 -20.07
N LEU A 19 -1.33 0.70 -19.86
CA LEU A 19 0.12 0.86 -20.11
C LEU A 19 0.39 1.23 -21.57
N ALA A 20 -0.48 0.82 -22.50
CA ALA A 20 -0.39 1.18 -23.92
C ALA A 20 -0.62 2.68 -24.20
N ASP A 21 -1.18 3.44 -23.25
CA ASP A 21 -1.38 4.89 -23.37
C ASP A 21 -0.09 5.69 -23.12
N ILE A 22 1.01 5.02 -22.79
CA ILE A 22 2.29 5.62 -22.37
C ILE A 22 3.33 5.36 -23.46
N ASP A 23 4.03 6.41 -23.88
CA ASP A 23 5.18 6.29 -24.77
C ASP A 23 6.41 5.85 -23.98
N TRP A 24 6.58 4.53 -23.85
CA TRP A 24 7.69 3.92 -23.12
C TRP A 24 9.06 4.12 -23.78
N ASP A 25 9.11 4.62 -25.03
CA ASP A 25 10.34 4.90 -25.77
C ASP A 25 10.73 6.38 -25.74
N ALA A 26 9.90 7.23 -25.12
CA ALA A 26 10.22 8.66 -24.98
C ALA A 26 11.56 8.89 -24.27
N PRO A 27 12.26 10.02 -24.49
CA PRO A 27 13.56 10.29 -23.85
C PRO A 27 13.50 10.32 -22.32
N GLY A 28 14.62 10.02 -21.65
CA GLY A 28 14.77 10.23 -20.20
C GLY A 28 15.19 9.02 -19.35
N ALA A 29 15.20 7.82 -19.92
CA ALA A 29 15.61 6.60 -19.22
C ALA A 29 17.05 6.67 -18.67
N ASP A 30 17.93 7.38 -19.38
CA ASP A 30 19.36 7.54 -19.02
C ASP A 30 19.61 8.58 -17.92
N THR A 31 18.57 9.25 -17.41
CA THR A 31 18.70 10.27 -16.36
C THR A 31 18.95 9.68 -14.97
N ILE A 32 18.78 8.36 -14.80
CA ILE A 32 19.03 7.67 -13.54
C ILE A 32 20.55 7.56 -13.30
N ARG A 33 21.03 8.23 -12.25
CA ARG A 33 22.44 8.15 -11.83
C ARG A 33 22.84 6.71 -11.50
N GLU A 34 24.00 6.29 -12.01
CA GLU A 34 24.52 4.91 -11.85
C GLU A 34 24.67 4.50 -10.38
N GLU A 35 25.19 5.38 -9.53
CA GLU A 35 25.33 5.17 -8.09
C GLU A 35 23.99 5.02 -7.34
N PHE A 36 22.90 5.57 -7.89
CA PHE A 36 21.57 5.52 -7.29
C PHE A 36 20.79 4.27 -7.72
N ARG A 37 21.10 3.74 -8.91
CA ARG A 37 20.42 2.62 -9.55
C ARG A 37 20.24 1.39 -8.65
N PRO A 38 21.22 0.91 -7.84
CA PRO A 38 20.99 -0.24 -6.96
C PRO A 38 19.96 0.02 -5.86
N LYS A 39 19.95 1.23 -5.29
CA LYS A 39 18.96 1.62 -4.27
C LYS A 39 17.57 1.75 -4.88
N LEU A 40 17.49 2.39 -6.05
CA LEU A 40 16.24 2.52 -6.79
C LEU A 40 15.68 1.16 -7.22
N LYS A 41 16.51 0.23 -7.72
CA LYS A 41 16.09 -1.13 -8.07
C LYS A 41 15.47 -1.85 -6.87
N ALA A 42 16.09 -1.76 -5.69
CA ALA A 42 15.56 -2.38 -4.48
C ALA A 42 14.23 -1.75 -4.05
N PHE A 43 14.15 -0.41 -4.06
CA PHE A 43 12.93 0.31 -3.72
C PHE A 43 11.77 0.01 -4.67
N MET A 44 12.01 0.09 -5.99
CA MET A 44 10.99 -0.20 -6.99
C MET A 44 10.55 -1.66 -6.96
N ALA A 45 11.48 -2.59 -6.69
CA ALA A 45 11.10 -3.98 -6.48
C ALA A 45 10.09 -4.07 -5.33
N ASP A 46 10.42 -3.51 -4.17
CA ASP A 46 9.52 -3.54 -3.01
C ASP A 46 8.19 -2.83 -3.26
N LEU A 47 8.19 -1.71 -4.00
CA LEU A 47 6.99 -0.99 -4.40
C LEU A 47 6.06 -1.86 -5.26
N CYS A 48 6.58 -2.52 -6.30
CA CYS A 48 5.79 -3.43 -7.15
C CYS A 48 5.06 -4.51 -6.33
N TRP A 49 5.71 -4.99 -5.27
CA TRP A 49 5.12 -6.00 -4.39
C TRP A 49 4.13 -5.42 -3.38
N ILE A 50 4.30 -4.17 -2.98
CA ILE A 50 3.36 -3.47 -2.10
C ILE A 50 2.05 -3.18 -2.84
N GLU A 51 2.08 -2.78 -4.11
CA GLU A 51 0.83 -2.59 -4.89
C GLU A 51 0.06 -3.92 -5.01
N ASN A 52 0.76 -5.04 -5.19
CA ASN A 52 0.14 -6.37 -5.16
C ASN A 52 -0.46 -6.73 -3.79
N VAL A 53 0.15 -6.29 -2.70
CA VAL A 53 -0.40 -6.40 -1.35
C VAL A 53 -1.69 -5.58 -1.25
N GLY A 54 -1.71 -4.35 -1.79
CA GLY A 54 -2.89 -3.50 -1.91
C GLY A 54 -4.01 -4.18 -2.69
N ALA A 55 -3.71 -4.69 -3.89
CA ALA A 55 -4.63 -5.46 -4.72
C ALA A 55 -5.28 -6.60 -3.93
N ARG A 56 -4.48 -7.44 -3.25
CA ARG A 56 -5.00 -8.56 -2.44
C ARG A 56 -5.90 -8.08 -1.30
N GLY A 57 -5.58 -6.94 -0.70
CA GLY A 57 -6.39 -6.24 0.29
C GLY A 57 -7.76 -5.85 -0.26
N PHE A 58 -7.81 -5.20 -1.42
CA PHE A 58 -9.06 -4.83 -2.08
C PHE A 58 -9.89 -6.03 -2.53
N ALA A 59 -9.26 -7.10 -3.01
CA ALA A 59 -9.96 -8.35 -3.31
C ALA A 59 -10.67 -8.92 -2.06
N ALA A 60 -10.04 -8.83 -0.89
CA ALA A 60 -10.66 -9.23 0.38
C ALA A 60 -11.77 -8.26 0.82
N LEU A 61 -11.62 -6.96 0.58
CA LEU A 61 -12.64 -5.94 0.86
C LEU A 61 -13.87 -6.10 -0.05
N ALA A 62 -13.69 -6.43 -1.33
CA ALA A 62 -14.77 -6.67 -2.28
C ALA A 62 -15.73 -7.78 -1.80
N LYS A 63 -15.19 -8.84 -1.17
CA LYS A 63 -15.99 -9.94 -0.58
C LYS A 63 -16.79 -9.51 0.65
N LYS A 64 -16.40 -8.41 1.30
CA LYS A 64 -16.97 -7.91 2.57
C LYS A 64 -17.77 -6.63 2.42
N ALA A 65 -17.81 -6.08 1.22
CA ALA A 65 -18.53 -4.87 0.94
C ALA A 65 -20.03 -5.05 1.28
N PRO A 66 -20.65 -4.09 1.99
CA PRO A 66 -22.04 -4.18 2.42
C PRO A 66 -23.05 -4.03 1.27
N ASN A 67 -22.61 -3.63 0.08
CA ASN A 67 -23.45 -3.47 -1.09
C ASN A 67 -22.68 -3.79 -2.39
N PRO A 68 -23.38 -4.08 -3.50
CA PRO A 68 -22.76 -4.43 -4.78
C PRO A 68 -21.87 -3.32 -5.37
N THR A 69 -22.26 -2.07 -5.22
CA THR A 69 -21.53 -0.90 -5.77
C THR A 69 -20.13 -0.80 -5.17
N LEU A 70 -20.01 -0.86 -3.84
CA LEU A 70 -18.73 -0.83 -3.15
C LEU A 70 -17.91 -2.10 -3.44
N ALA A 71 -18.56 -3.25 -3.59
CA ALA A 71 -17.88 -4.47 -4.03
C ALA A 71 -17.26 -4.30 -5.43
N GLU A 72 -17.95 -3.58 -6.32
CA GLU A 72 -17.47 -3.28 -7.66
C GLU A 72 -16.33 -2.27 -7.67
N ILE A 73 -16.44 -1.21 -6.87
CA ILE A 73 -15.34 -0.25 -6.66
C ILE A 73 -14.07 -0.98 -6.22
N TYR A 74 -14.16 -1.88 -5.23
CA TYR A 74 -12.98 -2.64 -4.79
C TYR A 74 -12.43 -3.61 -5.84
N ARG A 75 -13.27 -4.13 -6.76
CA ARG A 75 -12.76 -4.89 -7.91
C ARG A 75 -11.98 -4.01 -8.88
N TYR A 76 -12.41 -2.77 -9.09
CA TYR A 76 -11.65 -1.79 -9.86
C TYR A 76 -10.35 -1.42 -9.15
N PHE A 77 -10.36 -1.14 -7.84
CA PHE A 77 -9.14 -0.83 -7.10
C PHE A 77 -8.13 -1.98 -7.15
N HIS A 78 -8.58 -3.22 -6.98
CA HIS A 78 -7.73 -4.40 -7.21
C HIS A 78 -7.07 -4.39 -8.60
N ALA A 79 -7.83 -4.08 -9.66
CA ALA A 79 -7.30 -4.03 -11.03
C ALA A 79 -6.38 -2.82 -11.28
N GLU A 80 -6.65 -1.67 -10.64
CA GLU A 80 -5.79 -0.48 -10.68
C GLU A 80 -4.45 -0.78 -10.00
N GLU A 81 -4.44 -1.39 -8.82
CA GLU A 81 -3.22 -1.80 -8.11
C GLU A 81 -2.36 -2.81 -8.90
N GLN A 82 -3.00 -3.79 -9.56
CA GLN A 82 -2.27 -4.67 -10.48
C GLN A 82 -1.63 -3.89 -11.64
N ARG A 83 -2.31 -2.86 -12.14
CA ARG A 83 -1.80 -2.00 -13.20
C ARG A 83 -0.65 -1.13 -12.72
N HIS A 84 -0.72 -0.62 -11.49
CA HIS A 84 0.36 0.14 -10.85
C HIS A 84 1.62 -0.71 -10.76
N ALA A 85 1.51 -1.94 -10.22
CA ALA A 85 2.62 -2.88 -10.18
C ALA A 85 3.21 -3.17 -11.58
N ASN A 86 2.35 -3.36 -12.60
CA ASN A 86 2.81 -3.58 -13.97
C ASN A 86 3.53 -2.36 -14.56
N ALA A 87 3.04 -1.14 -14.29
CA ALA A 87 3.65 0.09 -14.75
C ALA A 87 5.01 0.34 -14.09
N GLU A 88 5.14 0.01 -12.80
CA GLU A 88 6.39 0.08 -12.07
C GLU A 88 7.41 -0.95 -12.57
N MET A 89 6.97 -2.18 -12.85
CA MET A 89 7.81 -3.19 -13.51
C MET A 89 8.26 -2.73 -14.90
N ALA A 90 7.39 -2.07 -15.66
CA ALA A 90 7.73 -1.49 -16.96
C ALA A 90 8.75 -0.35 -16.83
N LEU A 91 8.66 0.52 -15.81
CA LEU A 91 9.67 1.52 -15.49
C LEU A 91 11.02 0.88 -15.14
N MET A 92 11.02 -0.14 -14.28
CA MET A 92 12.24 -0.88 -13.93
C MET A 92 12.89 -1.50 -15.17
N LYS A 93 12.09 -2.06 -16.09
CA LYS A 93 12.59 -2.60 -17.36
C LYS A 93 13.15 -1.51 -18.25
N ARG A 94 12.43 -0.40 -18.41
CA ARG A 94 12.87 0.78 -19.19
C ARG A 94 14.22 1.31 -18.70
N TRP A 95 14.44 1.31 -17.39
CA TRP A 95 15.73 1.72 -16.85
C TRP A 95 16.82 0.67 -17.02
N GLY A 96 16.54 -0.55 -17.47
CA GLY A 96 17.52 -1.64 -17.54
C GLY A 96 17.83 -2.22 -16.15
N MET A 97 16.86 -2.19 -15.24
CA MET A 97 16.97 -2.81 -13.91
C MET A 97 16.45 -4.25 -13.88
N LEU A 98 15.69 -4.69 -14.89
CA LEU A 98 15.16 -6.04 -14.99
C LEU A 98 15.53 -6.64 -16.34
N ASP A 99 15.98 -7.89 -16.33
CA ASP A 99 16.11 -8.71 -17.54
C ASP A 99 14.73 -9.13 -18.09
N ASP A 100 14.69 -9.61 -19.32
CA ASP A 100 13.46 -10.10 -19.94
C ASP A 100 12.83 -11.26 -19.15
N GLY A 101 11.66 -11.01 -18.58
CA GLY A 101 10.95 -12.00 -17.75
C GLY A 101 11.48 -12.10 -16.31
N GLU A 102 12.44 -11.26 -15.92
CA GLU A 102 12.84 -11.11 -14.52
C GLU A 102 11.68 -10.47 -13.74
N VAL A 103 11.26 -11.16 -12.68
CA VAL A 103 10.36 -10.61 -11.69
C VAL A 103 11.20 -9.94 -10.58
N PRO A 104 10.88 -8.71 -10.16
CA PRO A 104 11.54 -8.08 -9.04
C PRO A 104 11.54 -8.97 -7.79
N LYS A 105 12.66 -9.03 -7.07
CA LYS A 105 12.75 -9.82 -5.84
C LYS A 105 12.37 -8.95 -4.64
N PRO A 106 11.33 -9.31 -3.87
CA PRO A 106 10.92 -8.56 -2.69
C PRO A 106 11.87 -8.80 -1.54
N ASN A 107 11.94 -7.84 -0.62
CA ASN A 107 12.53 -8.08 0.68
C ASN A 107 11.77 -9.15 1.51
N VAL A 108 12.43 -9.63 2.57
CA VAL A 108 11.89 -10.70 3.42
C VAL A 108 10.61 -10.30 4.16
N ASN A 109 10.47 -9.05 4.59
CA ASN A 109 9.28 -8.57 5.28
C ASN A 109 8.06 -8.54 4.36
N ILE A 110 8.25 -8.16 3.10
CA ILE A 110 7.20 -8.24 2.08
C ILE A 110 6.81 -9.69 1.81
N ARG A 111 7.79 -10.61 1.68
CA ARG A 111 7.50 -12.06 1.52
C ARG A 111 6.67 -12.61 2.67
N LEU A 112 6.94 -12.18 3.89
CA LEU A 112 6.19 -12.60 5.07
C LEU A 112 4.78 -11.96 5.10
N ALA A 113 4.65 -10.69 4.71
CA ALA A 113 3.36 -10.03 4.59
C ALA A 113 2.46 -10.69 3.54
N ILE A 114 3.02 -11.08 2.39
CA ILE A 114 2.32 -11.84 1.34
C ILE A 114 1.81 -13.18 1.85
N GLN A 115 2.67 -13.95 2.54
CA GLN A 115 2.26 -15.23 3.13
C GLN A 115 1.15 -15.06 4.16
N TRP A 116 1.20 -13.99 4.94
CA TRP A 116 0.16 -13.67 5.90
C TRP A 116 -1.16 -13.29 5.21
N LEU A 117 -1.13 -12.43 4.19
CA LEU A 117 -2.31 -12.06 3.42
C LEU A 117 -2.94 -13.27 2.75
N ASP A 118 -2.13 -14.12 2.13
CA ASP A 118 -2.59 -15.34 1.48
C ASP A 118 -3.35 -16.26 2.46
N ALA A 119 -2.87 -16.36 3.70
CA ALA A 119 -3.45 -17.20 4.72
C ALA A 119 -4.67 -16.60 5.43
N TYR A 120 -4.73 -15.28 5.62
CA TYR A 120 -5.68 -14.67 6.57
C TYR A 120 -6.57 -13.56 6.01
N SER A 121 -6.22 -12.93 4.88
CA SER A 121 -6.90 -11.70 4.46
C SER A 121 -8.40 -11.91 4.16
N ASP A 122 -8.80 -13.07 3.67
CA ASP A 122 -10.22 -13.37 3.41
C ASP A 122 -11.06 -13.44 4.70
N ASP A 123 -10.47 -13.85 5.83
CA ASP A 123 -11.17 -13.95 7.12
C ASP A 123 -11.13 -12.65 7.93
N MET A 124 -10.32 -11.66 7.53
CA MET A 124 -10.18 -10.39 8.26
C MET A 124 -11.45 -9.54 8.20
N PRO A 125 -12.01 -9.03 9.30
CA PRO A 125 -13.21 -8.20 9.24
C PRO A 125 -13.01 -6.91 8.45
N LEU A 126 -14.10 -6.38 7.88
CA LEU A 126 -14.11 -5.09 7.19
C LEU A 126 -13.54 -3.98 8.07
N SER A 127 -13.82 -4.00 9.39
CA SER A 127 -13.32 -3.00 10.32
C SER A 127 -11.79 -2.98 10.44
N VAL A 128 -11.11 -4.10 10.17
CA VAL A 128 -9.64 -4.18 10.20
C VAL A 128 -9.07 -3.72 8.86
N LEU A 129 -9.49 -4.36 7.77
CA LEU A 129 -8.95 -4.04 6.44
C LEU A 129 -9.25 -2.60 6.04
N GLY A 130 -10.50 -2.16 6.21
CA GLY A 130 -10.94 -0.79 5.92
C GLY A 130 -10.41 0.27 6.90
N THR A 131 -9.56 -0.12 7.86
CA THR A 131 -8.80 0.82 8.70
C THR A 131 -7.31 0.80 8.35
N VAL A 132 -6.75 -0.38 8.07
CA VAL A 132 -5.31 -0.54 7.77
C VAL A 132 -4.98 -0.05 6.37
N ILE A 133 -5.79 -0.38 5.36
CA ILE A 133 -5.54 0.00 3.96
C ILE A 133 -5.46 1.54 3.79
N PRO A 134 -6.38 2.36 4.36
CA PRO A 134 -6.29 3.82 4.22
C PRO A 134 -4.99 4.41 4.79
N MET A 135 -4.38 3.77 5.80
CA MET A 135 -3.08 4.20 6.33
C MET A 135 -1.95 3.88 5.35
N LEU A 136 -1.99 2.69 4.74
CA LEU A 136 -0.98 2.25 3.78
C LEU A 136 -1.01 3.14 2.54
N GLU A 137 -2.20 3.40 1.98
CA GLU A 137 -2.39 4.31 0.84
C GLU A 137 -1.82 5.70 1.13
N VAL A 138 -2.17 6.30 2.28
CA VAL A 138 -1.68 7.64 2.64
C VAL A 138 -0.16 7.66 2.86
N ALA A 139 0.43 6.58 3.37
CA ALA A 139 1.88 6.47 3.50
C ALA A 139 2.56 6.35 2.12
N LEU A 140 1.98 5.57 1.21
CA LEU A 140 2.46 5.39 -0.17
C LEU A 140 2.37 6.72 -0.96
N ASP A 141 1.16 7.27 -1.12
CA ASP A 141 0.91 8.54 -1.83
C ASP A 141 1.64 9.74 -1.19
N GLY A 142 1.58 9.83 0.14
CA GLY A 142 2.02 11.02 0.88
C GLY A 142 3.54 11.16 1.01
N ALA A 143 4.27 10.04 1.08
CA ALA A 143 5.71 10.04 1.33
C ALA A 143 6.51 9.33 0.24
N LEU A 144 6.13 8.10 -0.12
CA LEU A 144 6.92 7.26 -1.03
C LEU A 144 6.91 7.82 -2.47
N LEU A 145 5.73 8.09 -3.03
CA LEU A 145 5.61 8.57 -4.41
C LEU A 145 6.24 9.95 -4.59
N LYS A 146 6.00 10.87 -3.67
CA LYS A 146 6.61 12.21 -3.72
C LYS A 146 8.13 12.16 -3.66
N PHE A 147 8.70 11.28 -2.83
CA PHE A 147 10.15 11.12 -2.77
C PHE A 147 10.70 10.59 -4.10
N LEU A 148 10.03 9.61 -4.71
CA LEU A 148 10.44 9.06 -6.00
C LEU A 148 10.45 10.12 -7.09
N LEU A 149 9.38 10.94 -7.20
CA LEU A 149 9.27 12.01 -8.18
C LEU A 149 10.31 13.14 -7.99
N ASP A 150 10.69 13.42 -6.74
CA ASP A 150 11.75 14.40 -6.46
C ASP A 150 13.15 13.85 -6.79
N THR A 151 13.31 12.52 -6.85
CA THR A 151 14.62 11.86 -7.00
C THR A 151 14.88 11.36 -8.42
N VAL A 152 13.83 11.01 -9.16
CA VAL A 152 13.90 10.48 -10.52
C VAL A 152 13.53 11.56 -11.54
N ALA A 153 14.45 11.85 -12.46
CA ALA A 153 14.27 12.88 -13.48
C ALA A 153 13.72 12.36 -14.82
N ASP A 154 13.24 11.11 -14.89
CA ASP A 154 12.67 10.52 -16.11
C ASP A 154 11.23 11.03 -16.32
N PRO A 155 10.92 11.84 -17.35
CA PRO A 155 9.58 12.37 -17.59
C PRO A 155 8.53 11.27 -17.79
N VAL A 156 8.90 10.09 -18.29
CA VAL A 156 7.97 8.95 -18.42
C VAL A 156 7.57 8.43 -17.04
N CYS A 157 8.49 8.43 -16.08
CA CYS A 157 8.19 8.12 -14.68
C CYS A 157 7.14 9.09 -14.13
N HIS A 158 7.32 10.39 -14.35
CA HIS A 158 6.37 11.41 -13.89
C HIS A 158 4.99 11.22 -14.52
N GLN A 159 4.92 10.89 -15.82
CA GLN A 159 3.65 10.59 -16.50
C GLN A 159 2.96 9.35 -15.94
N VAL A 160 3.72 8.27 -15.67
CA VAL A 160 3.19 7.04 -15.06
C VAL A 160 2.60 7.36 -13.69
N PHE A 161 3.37 8.02 -12.83
CA PHE A 161 2.93 8.33 -11.47
C PHE A 161 1.85 9.41 -11.42
N GLU A 162 1.72 10.27 -12.42
CA GLU A 162 0.54 11.14 -12.54
C GLU A 162 -0.74 10.30 -12.71
N LYS A 163 -0.71 9.24 -13.51
CA LYS A 163 -1.85 8.33 -13.67
C LYS A 163 -2.13 7.56 -12.38
N ILE A 164 -1.10 7.00 -11.74
CA ILE A 164 -1.21 6.32 -10.44
C ILE A 164 -1.80 7.26 -9.38
N ASN A 165 -1.26 8.46 -9.22
CA ASN A 165 -1.75 9.46 -8.26
C ASN A 165 -3.24 9.83 -8.50
N ASN A 166 -3.68 9.86 -9.76
CA ASN A 166 -5.08 10.08 -10.07
C ASN A 166 -5.97 8.93 -9.56
N ASP A 167 -5.51 7.69 -9.65
CA ASP A 167 -6.18 6.50 -9.10
C ASP A 167 -6.19 6.53 -7.56
N GLU A 168 -5.03 6.74 -6.94
CA GLU A 168 -4.85 6.85 -5.48
C GLU A 168 -5.76 7.89 -4.84
N SER A 169 -5.99 9.02 -5.52
CA SER A 169 -6.89 10.05 -5.03
C SER A 169 -8.33 9.54 -4.84
N ARG A 170 -8.77 8.56 -5.66
CA ARG A 170 -10.08 7.93 -5.58
C ARG A 170 -10.10 6.82 -4.54
N HIS A 171 -9.01 6.06 -4.44
CA HIS A 171 -8.82 5.04 -3.40
C HIS A 171 -9.00 5.67 -2.03
N ILE A 172 -8.17 6.68 -1.72
CA ILE A 172 -8.21 7.44 -0.46
C ILE A 172 -9.62 8.00 -0.19
N ALA A 173 -10.30 8.56 -1.20
CA ALA A 173 -11.62 9.13 -1.02
C ALA A 173 -12.67 8.08 -0.59
N VAL A 174 -12.66 6.91 -1.21
CA VAL A 174 -13.55 5.78 -0.87
C VAL A 174 -13.15 5.21 0.48
N ASP A 175 -11.86 5.04 0.73
CA ASP A 175 -11.32 4.46 1.94
C ASP A 175 -11.71 5.22 3.20
N PHE A 176 -11.60 6.55 3.19
CA PHE A 176 -12.04 7.37 4.31
C PHE A 176 -13.57 7.44 4.44
N ALA A 177 -14.31 7.33 3.33
CA ALA A 177 -15.77 7.22 3.40
C ALA A 177 -16.22 5.89 4.02
N VAL A 178 -15.54 4.79 3.69
CA VAL A 178 -15.78 3.46 4.28
C VAL A 178 -15.38 3.44 5.75
N LEU A 179 -14.26 4.08 6.10
CA LEU A 179 -13.84 4.22 7.48
C LEU A 179 -14.89 4.96 8.33
N ASP A 180 -15.49 6.01 7.79
CA ASP A 180 -16.58 6.73 8.45
C ASP A 180 -17.86 5.87 8.53
N MET A 181 -18.20 5.14 7.46
CA MET A 181 -19.30 4.17 7.43
C MET A 181 -19.15 3.09 8.51
N ILE A 182 -17.94 2.56 8.73
CA ILE A 182 -17.65 1.61 9.81
C ILE A 182 -18.00 2.25 11.17
N GLY A 183 -17.64 3.53 11.38
CA GLY A 183 -17.95 4.28 12.60
C GLY A 183 -19.44 4.45 12.89
N HIS A 184 -20.31 4.34 11.88
CA HIS A 184 -21.77 4.42 12.04
C HIS A 184 -22.39 3.16 12.68
N ALA A 185 -21.64 2.06 12.79
CA ALA A 185 -22.11 0.87 13.48
C ALA A 185 -22.41 1.14 14.98
N ARG A 186 -23.28 0.31 15.59
CA ARG A 186 -23.57 0.38 17.03
C ARG A 186 -22.28 0.16 17.82
N ALA A 187 -22.04 0.99 18.85
CA ALA A 187 -20.82 0.90 19.69
C ALA A 187 -20.58 -0.51 20.25
N ARG A 188 -21.64 -1.22 20.65
CA ARG A 188 -21.55 -2.62 21.09
C ARG A 188 -20.98 -3.55 20.02
N LYS A 189 -21.41 -3.39 18.75
CA LYS A 189 -20.89 -4.18 17.63
C LYS A 189 -19.41 -3.89 17.43
N LEU A 190 -19.04 -2.61 17.37
CA LEU A 190 -17.64 -2.19 17.22
C LEU A 190 -16.74 -2.75 18.34
N ALA A 191 -17.21 -2.74 19.58
CA ALA A 191 -16.45 -3.28 20.72
C ALA A 191 -16.29 -4.80 20.64
N ILE A 192 -17.38 -5.54 20.35
CA ILE A 192 -17.33 -7.01 20.23
C ILE A 192 -16.45 -7.43 19.05
N GLU A 193 -16.63 -6.80 17.90
CA GLU A 193 -15.83 -7.05 16.71
C GLU A 193 -14.36 -6.74 16.99
N PHE A 194 -14.05 -5.61 17.61
CA PHE A 194 -12.67 -5.28 17.98
C PHE A 194 -12.05 -6.33 18.91
N VAL A 195 -12.69 -6.65 20.04
CA VAL A 195 -12.15 -7.61 21.03
C VAL A 195 -11.99 -9.01 20.44
N GLY A 196 -13.00 -9.50 19.71
CA GLY A 196 -12.92 -10.81 19.05
C GLY A 196 -11.84 -10.87 17.97
N THR A 197 -11.53 -9.73 17.37
CA THR A 197 -10.61 -9.64 16.24
C THR A 197 -9.16 -9.42 16.67
N VAL A 198 -8.89 -8.55 17.66
CA VAL A 198 -7.51 -8.35 18.16
C VAL A 198 -6.93 -9.60 18.81
N ALA A 199 -7.77 -10.48 19.34
CA ALA A 199 -7.36 -11.78 19.89
C ALA A 199 -7.22 -12.88 18.81
N SER A 200 -7.60 -12.60 17.55
CA SER A 200 -7.52 -13.61 16.49
C SER A 200 -6.07 -13.90 16.09
N PRO A 201 -5.71 -15.16 15.79
CA PRO A 201 -4.37 -15.52 15.36
C PRO A 201 -3.92 -14.71 14.13
N GLY A 202 -4.83 -14.49 13.19
CA GLY A 202 -4.56 -13.70 11.99
C GLY A 202 -4.10 -12.29 12.34
N VAL A 203 -4.81 -11.56 13.19
CA VAL A 203 -4.46 -10.17 13.51
C VAL A 203 -3.17 -10.08 14.31
N ILE A 204 -2.93 -11.02 15.23
CA ILE A 204 -1.70 -11.08 16.02
C ILE A 204 -0.50 -11.29 15.09
N VAL A 205 -0.57 -12.31 14.22
CA VAL A 205 0.51 -12.58 13.25
C VAL A 205 0.68 -11.39 12.30
N GLY A 206 -0.43 -10.80 11.83
CA GLY A 206 -0.41 -9.64 10.95
C GLY A 206 0.29 -8.43 11.56
N THR A 207 0.01 -8.15 12.84
CA THR A 207 0.66 -7.09 13.61
C THR A 207 2.18 -7.33 13.70
N LEU A 208 2.58 -8.57 13.97
CA LEU A 208 4.00 -8.96 14.03
C LEU A 208 4.71 -8.80 12.68
N MET A 209 4.02 -9.01 11.56
CA MET A 209 4.59 -8.81 10.22
C MET A 209 4.62 -7.33 9.80
N TYR A 210 3.56 -6.59 10.16
CA TYR A 210 3.36 -5.19 9.81
C TYR A 210 4.41 -4.25 10.44
N ILE A 211 4.69 -4.41 11.74
CA ILE A 211 5.63 -3.54 12.48
C ILE A 211 7.02 -3.47 11.81
N PRO A 212 7.72 -4.59 11.54
CA PRO A 212 9.02 -4.54 10.92
C PRO A 212 8.95 -4.17 9.43
N LEU A 213 7.87 -4.50 8.72
CA LEU A 213 7.69 -4.06 7.32
C LEU A 213 7.68 -2.53 7.23
N LEU A 214 6.82 -1.87 8.00
CA LEU A 214 6.71 -0.42 7.99
C LEU A 214 8.02 0.27 8.36
N ASN A 215 8.72 -0.28 9.37
CA ASN A 215 9.98 0.29 9.82
C ASN A 215 11.13 0.03 8.84
N ARG A 216 11.11 -1.09 8.09
CA ARG A 216 12.06 -1.34 6.98
C ARG A 216 11.87 -0.31 5.88
N VAL A 217 10.65 -0.13 5.39
CA VAL A 217 10.34 0.86 4.34
C VAL A 217 10.80 2.25 4.77
N ARG A 218 10.50 2.66 6.02
CA ARG A 218 11.02 3.92 6.58
C ARG A 218 12.55 4.01 6.53
N ASN A 219 13.25 2.95 6.94
CA ASN A 219 14.71 2.94 6.98
C ASN A 219 15.33 2.98 5.58
N GLU A 220 14.76 2.27 4.61
CA GLU A 220 15.16 2.29 3.19
C GLU A 220 14.98 3.69 2.61
N MET A 221 13.82 4.30 2.84
CA MET A 221 13.56 5.68 2.40
C MET A 221 14.54 6.68 3.02
N ALA A 222 14.79 6.59 4.33
CA ALA A 222 15.79 7.42 5.00
C ALA A 222 17.20 7.19 4.40
N GLY A 223 17.56 5.94 4.08
CA GLY A 223 18.83 5.59 3.43
C GLY A 223 18.96 6.06 1.98
N MET A 224 17.84 6.40 1.33
CA MET A 224 17.80 7.08 0.03
C MET A 224 17.79 8.61 0.14
N GLY A 225 17.68 9.17 1.35
CA GLY A 225 17.67 10.62 1.59
C GLY A 225 16.28 11.22 1.76
N MET A 226 15.25 10.41 2.06
CA MET A 226 13.92 10.94 2.36
C MET A 226 13.93 11.72 3.69
N GLU A 227 13.49 12.96 3.63
CA GLU A 227 13.31 13.80 4.82
C GLU A 227 12.25 13.21 5.79
N PRO A 228 12.53 13.11 7.10
CA PRO A 228 11.59 12.58 8.09
C PRO A 228 10.24 13.29 8.10
N GLU A 229 10.22 14.57 7.74
CA GLU A 229 9.01 15.39 7.70
C GLU A 229 7.98 14.90 6.67
N ARG A 230 8.39 14.18 5.62
CA ARG A 230 7.47 13.58 4.64
C ARG A 230 6.60 12.51 5.27
N LEU A 231 7.21 11.62 6.05
CA LEU A 231 6.47 10.58 6.77
C LEU A 231 5.55 11.19 7.84
N TYR A 232 6.01 12.25 8.53
CA TYR A 232 5.16 13.02 9.44
C TYR A 232 3.95 13.63 8.72
N ASN A 233 4.15 14.23 7.55
CA ASN A 233 3.08 14.83 6.76
C ASN A 233 2.08 13.78 6.25
N ALA A 234 2.53 12.58 5.87
CA ALA A 234 1.66 11.46 5.54
C ALA A 234 0.77 11.07 6.73
N VAL A 235 1.36 10.83 7.91
CA VAL A 235 0.59 10.49 9.13
C VAL A 235 -0.36 11.62 9.55
N LYS A 236 0.06 12.88 9.38
CA LYS A 236 -0.79 14.05 9.60
C LYS A 236 -1.99 14.05 8.65
N ARG A 237 -1.79 13.76 7.37
CA ARG A 237 -2.86 13.63 6.37
C ARG A 237 -3.83 12.50 6.74
N PHE A 238 -3.32 11.34 7.17
CA PHE A 238 -4.17 10.23 7.63
C PHE A 238 -5.09 10.67 8.78
N LYS A 239 -4.51 11.34 9.79
CA LYS A 239 -5.29 11.89 10.92
C LYS A 239 -6.32 12.91 10.45
N GLN A 240 -5.93 13.85 9.60
CA GLN A 240 -6.82 14.92 9.11
C GLN A 240 -8.00 14.36 8.31
N LEU A 241 -7.74 13.40 7.41
CA LEU A 241 -8.79 12.77 6.62
C LEU A 241 -9.72 11.93 7.49
N GLY A 242 -9.19 11.16 8.44
CA GLY A 242 -10.00 10.39 9.37
C GLY A 242 -10.84 11.26 10.29
N GLU A 243 -10.33 12.41 10.74
CA GLU A 243 -11.05 13.36 11.61
C GLU A 243 -12.12 14.18 10.87
N ARG A 244 -12.16 14.15 9.53
CA ARG A 244 -13.28 14.73 8.74
C ARG A 244 -14.54 13.87 8.78
N GLY A 245 -14.42 12.57 9.07
CA GLY A 245 -15.57 11.68 9.21
C GLY A 245 -16.37 11.97 10.47
N GLU A 246 -17.70 11.92 10.38
CA GLU A 246 -18.60 12.21 11.50
C GLU A 246 -18.47 11.19 12.64
N ARG A 247 -18.15 9.94 12.29
CA ARG A 247 -18.14 8.79 13.20
C ARG A 247 -16.85 7.97 13.16
N THR A 248 -15.89 8.28 12.30
CA THR A 248 -14.55 7.65 12.28
C THR A 248 -13.89 7.60 13.66
N SER A 249 -14.09 8.64 14.49
CA SER A 249 -13.55 8.68 15.85
C SER A 249 -14.00 7.53 16.76
N ARG A 250 -15.11 6.86 16.42
CA ARG A 250 -15.67 5.73 17.18
C ARG A 250 -15.06 4.38 16.81
N VAL A 251 -14.29 4.30 15.71
CA VAL A 251 -13.68 3.05 15.24
C VAL A 251 -12.46 2.74 16.12
N PRO A 252 -12.46 1.66 16.93
CA PRO A 252 -11.36 1.40 17.86
C PRO A 252 -10.03 1.10 17.15
N ALA A 253 -10.09 0.33 16.06
CA ALA A 253 -8.93 0.04 15.22
C ALA A 253 -8.27 1.32 14.69
N TYR A 254 -9.06 2.32 14.28
CA TYR A 254 -8.55 3.61 13.81
C TYR A 254 -7.81 4.35 14.91
N GLN A 255 -8.34 4.36 16.14
CA GLN A 255 -7.66 5.01 17.27
C GLN A 255 -6.34 4.34 17.62
N LEU A 256 -6.30 3.00 17.57
CA LEU A 256 -5.07 2.24 17.77
C LEU A 256 -4.04 2.57 16.70
N LEU A 257 -4.44 2.52 15.43
CA LEU A 257 -3.56 2.73 14.29
C LEU A 257 -3.06 4.18 14.22
N LYS A 258 -3.91 5.16 14.51
CA LYS A 258 -3.52 6.58 14.64
C LYS A 258 -2.45 6.78 15.70
N ARG A 259 -2.57 6.13 16.86
CA ARG A 259 -1.55 6.19 17.92
C ARG A 259 -0.26 5.52 17.49
N HIS A 260 -0.33 4.33 16.90
CA HIS A 260 0.84 3.62 16.39
C HIS A 260 1.58 4.42 15.32
N ALA A 261 0.88 5.03 14.36
CA ALA A 261 1.50 5.89 13.35
C ALA A 261 2.20 7.11 13.96
N ALA A 262 1.65 7.71 15.02
CA ALA A 262 2.33 8.77 15.75
C ALA A 262 3.64 8.30 16.42
N MET A 263 3.71 7.03 16.86
CA MET A 263 4.94 6.43 17.37
C MET A 263 5.97 6.21 16.26
N VAL A 264 5.52 5.81 15.07
CA VAL A 264 6.38 5.53 13.90
C VAL A 264 7.06 6.80 13.38
N VAL A 265 6.37 7.95 13.40
CA VAL A 265 6.92 9.23 12.93
C VAL A 265 7.74 9.98 13.98
N ASN A 266 7.73 9.54 15.24
CA ASN A 266 8.50 10.15 16.31
C ASN A 266 9.85 9.43 16.47
N PRO A 267 10.98 10.00 15.97
CA PRO A 267 12.27 9.32 15.99
C PRO A 267 12.78 9.00 17.40
N ALA A 268 12.33 9.74 18.41
CA ALA A 268 12.72 9.56 19.80
C ALA A 268 11.87 8.51 20.54
N HIS A 269 10.84 7.95 19.89
CA HIS A 269 9.94 6.99 20.55
C HIS A 269 10.61 5.61 20.71
N PRO A 270 10.52 4.96 21.87
CA PRO A 270 11.15 3.66 22.13
C PRO A 270 10.62 2.52 21.24
N TYR A 271 9.49 2.73 20.56
CA TYR A 271 8.98 1.84 19.50
C TYR A 271 10.07 1.45 18.50
N HIS A 272 10.96 2.38 18.14
CA HIS A 272 12.01 2.10 17.17
C HIS A 272 13.02 1.06 17.66
N LEU A 273 13.24 0.92 18.98
CA LEU A 273 14.10 -0.14 19.51
C LEU A 273 13.50 -1.52 19.22
N LEU A 274 12.20 -1.67 19.48
CA LEU A 274 11.46 -2.90 19.18
C LEU A 274 11.42 -3.15 17.66
N ALA A 275 10.98 -2.16 16.89
CA ALA A 275 10.80 -2.30 15.45
C ALA A 275 12.13 -2.58 14.71
N ASN A 276 13.22 -1.88 15.07
CA ASN A 276 14.54 -2.15 14.50
C ASN A 276 15.06 -3.55 14.87
N SER A 277 14.81 -4.01 16.10
CA SER A 277 15.16 -5.37 16.52
C SER A 277 14.40 -6.43 15.72
N MET A 278 13.12 -6.17 15.42
CA MET A 278 12.32 -7.05 14.57
C MET A 278 12.78 -7.05 13.11
N VAL A 279 13.22 -5.91 12.56
CA VAL A 279 13.84 -5.84 11.23
C VAL A 279 15.15 -6.64 11.20
N TRP A 280 16.00 -6.46 12.21
CA TRP A 280 17.25 -7.21 12.33
C TRP A 280 17.02 -8.73 12.42
N LEU A 281 15.95 -9.14 13.09
CA LEU A 281 15.55 -10.54 13.20
C LEU A 281 15.00 -11.08 11.87
N SER A 282 14.19 -10.28 11.16
CA SER A 282 13.65 -10.70 9.87
C SER A 282 14.73 -10.86 8.80
N ASP A 283 15.80 -10.05 8.83
CA ASP A 283 16.97 -10.24 7.96
C ASP A 283 17.67 -11.59 8.14
N ARG A 284 17.51 -12.22 9.32
CA ARG A 284 18.06 -13.54 9.64
C ARG A 284 17.06 -14.67 9.44
N TYR A 285 15.88 -14.38 8.91
CA TYR A 285 14.88 -15.39 8.66
C TYR A 285 15.39 -16.40 7.60
N PRO A 286 15.42 -17.71 7.91
CA PRO A 286 15.95 -18.71 6.98
C PRO A 286 15.14 -18.76 5.68
N LYS A 287 15.80 -18.49 4.54
CA LYS A 287 15.18 -18.51 3.20
C LYS A 287 14.40 -19.81 2.89
N PRO A 288 14.86 -21.02 3.28
CA PRO A 288 14.11 -22.25 3.02
C PRO A 288 12.74 -22.33 3.73
N LEU A 289 12.51 -21.53 4.77
CA LEU A 289 11.22 -21.50 5.49
C LEU A 289 10.19 -20.59 4.81
N LEU A 290 10.60 -19.77 3.84
CA LEU A 290 9.68 -18.93 3.09
C LEU A 290 8.86 -19.80 2.13
N LYS A 291 7.53 -19.77 2.27
CA LYS A 291 6.63 -20.43 1.32
C LYS A 291 6.82 -19.87 -0.10
N PRO A 292 6.50 -20.68 -1.13
CA PRO A 292 6.45 -20.21 -2.51
C PRO A 292 5.59 -18.95 -2.65
N VAL A 293 5.91 -18.11 -3.62
CA VAL A 293 5.08 -16.94 -3.95
C VAL A 293 3.70 -17.45 -4.39
N PRO A 294 2.60 -16.88 -3.88
CA PRO A 294 1.25 -17.28 -4.25
C PRO A 294 0.94 -17.15 -5.75
N SER A 295 -0.06 -17.89 -6.24
CA SER A 295 -0.40 -17.94 -7.67
C SER A 295 -0.98 -16.64 -8.21
N TRP A 296 -1.69 -15.86 -7.39
CA TRP A 296 -2.27 -14.57 -7.79
C TRP A 296 -1.21 -13.52 -8.15
N PHE A 297 0.07 -13.79 -7.85
CA PHE A 297 1.19 -12.96 -8.30
C PHE A 297 1.64 -13.28 -9.73
N LYS A 298 1.32 -14.47 -10.27
CA LYS A 298 1.77 -14.89 -11.61
C LYS A 298 1.06 -14.15 -12.75
N GLU A 299 0.11 -13.27 -12.42
CA GLU A 299 -0.64 -12.45 -13.37
C GLU A 299 0.12 -11.17 -13.77
N LEU A 300 1.27 -10.87 -13.14
CA LEU A 300 2.07 -9.69 -13.47
C LEU A 300 2.77 -9.81 -14.82
N THR A 301 2.77 -8.69 -15.54
CA THR A 301 3.44 -8.56 -16.83
C THR A 301 3.92 -7.14 -17.04
N TYR A 302 5.20 -6.99 -17.42
CA TYR A 302 5.74 -5.69 -17.86
C TYR A 302 5.24 -5.29 -19.25
N ARG A 303 4.61 -6.21 -19.99
CA ARG A 303 4.19 -5.96 -21.38
C ARG A 303 3.06 -4.93 -21.37
N PRO A 304 3.16 -3.85 -22.16
CA PRO A 304 2.04 -2.96 -22.39
C PRO A 304 0.91 -3.76 -23.04
N ALA A 305 -0.09 -4.12 -22.25
CA ALA A 305 -1.33 -4.72 -22.71
C ALA A 305 -2.43 -3.66 -22.64
N ALA A 306 -3.43 -3.80 -23.51
CA ALA A 306 -4.65 -3.00 -23.50
C ALA A 306 -5.54 -3.34 -22.30
#